data_AF-A0A7Y8LD08-F1
#
_entry.id   AF-A0A7Y8LD08-F1
#
_cell.length_a   1.000
_cell.length_b   1.000
_cell.length_c   1.000
_cell.angle_alpha   90.00
_cell.angle_beta   90.00
_cell.angle_gamma   90.00
#
_symmetry.space_group_name_H-M   'P 1'
#
loop_
_entity.id
_entity.type
_entity.pdbx_description
1 polymer ?
#
loop_
_entity_poly.entity_id
_entity_poly.type
_entity_poly.pdbx_seq_one_letter_code
_entity_poly.pdbx_strand_id
1 'polypeptide(L)'
;MQKCEIKVGVEYAFRESRKRDSTLQRIRILQHVRGKKWKVQWIDPNPGLTDYIESQNILVRWKDHKALLRDENHQRQIEEHNLHKGYKPDSPLDNAISEVVGACGDSDVSFYQGILSGKAEALDRIAERAHIPDLKSAQYGFIDRFGTVHLPFDVALHLAKLFSAAEPTTVLVNIESTERKWTQEASQPGGEYLVSLLNEYRASWALIRQWAGLDAAVAERESRIQQLERLVWDAIYALQKAGLDDESARLRRAIKRNL
;
A
#
# COMPACT_ATOMS: atom_id res chain seq x y z
N MET A 1 -0.01 -24.10 5.21
CA MET A 1 0.59 -25.41 4.88
C MET A 1 -0.26 -26.07 3.81
N GLN A 2 0.36 -26.54 2.74
CA GLN A 2 -0.33 -27.26 1.67
C GLN A 2 -0.55 -28.72 2.06
N LYS A 3 -1.57 -29.36 1.48
CA LYS A 3 -1.90 -30.76 1.78
C LYS A 3 -0.74 -31.72 1.51
N CYS A 4 0.05 -31.47 0.47
CA CYS A 4 1.21 -32.27 0.08
C CYS A 4 2.37 -32.24 1.11
N GLU A 5 2.38 -31.28 2.02
CA GLU A 5 3.44 -31.11 3.02
C GLU A 5 3.15 -31.87 4.33
N ILE A 6 1.91 -32.37 4.50
CA ILE A 6 1.46 -33.14 5.66
C ILE A 6 1.94 -34.59 5.51
N LYS A 7 2.76 -35.05 6.46
CA LYS A 7 3.30 -36.40 6.50
C LYS A 7 2.67 -37.19 7.65
N VAL A 8 2.30 -38.43 7.36
CA VAL A 8 1.81 -39.39 8.35
C VAL A 8 2.94 -39.73 9.33
N GLY A 9 2.59 -39.91 10.61
CA GLY A 9 3.52 -40.18 11.71
C GLY A 9 4.23 -38.94 12.27
N VAL A 10 4.06 -37.78 11.63
CA VAL A 10 4.71 -36.52 12.05
C VAL A 10 3.78 -35.70 12.95
N GLU A 11 4.39 -34.94 13.85
CA GLU A 11 3.70 -34.06 14.79
C GLU A 11 3.57 -32.64 14.24
N TYR A 12 2.42 -32.03 14.50
CA TYR A 12 2.07 -30.72 14.01
C TYR A 12 1.43 -29.86 15.10
N ALA A 13 1.58 -28.56 14.91
CA ALA A 13 0.86 -27.51 15.60
C ALA A 13 -0.54 -27.36 14.97
N PHE A 14 -1.57 -27.38 15.82
CA PHE A 14 -2.97 -27.30 15.43
C PHE A 14 -3.69 -26.19 16.20
N ARG A 15 -4.69 -25.58 15.57
CA ARG A 15 -5.64 -24.67 16.20
C ARG A 15 -7.06 -25.01 15.74
N GLU A 16 -7.99 -25.11 16.68
CA GLU A 16 -9.41 -25.33 16.35
C GLU A 16 -9.99 -24.18 15.53
N SER A 17 -9.62 -22.94 15.89
CA SER A 17 -9.92 -21.72 15.14
C SER A 17 -8.63 -21.11 14.62
N ARG A 18 -8.59 -20.72 13.35
CA ARG A 18 -7.42 -20.06 12.73
C ARG A 18 -7.03 -18.70 13.33
N LYS A 19 -7.81 -18.19 14.31
CA LYS A 19 -7.46 -16.99 15.07
C LYS A 19 -6.11 -17.17 15.77
N ARG A 20 -5.27 -16.13 15.74
CA ARG A 20 -3.93 -16.14 16.35
C ARG A 20 -3.96 -16.33 17.86
N ASP A 21 -5.03 -15.89 18.52
CA ASP A 21 -5.16 -15.99 19.97
C ASP A 21 -5.66 -17.35 20.46
N SER A 22 -6.00 -18.27 19.55
CA SER A 22 -6.41 -19.61 19.97
C SER A 22 -5.20 -20.46 20.37
N THR A 23 -5.42 -21.34 21.35
CA THR A 23 -4.37 -22.18 21.92
C THR A 23 -3.82 -23.14 20.87
N LEU A 24 -2.49 -23.21 20.82
CA LEU A 24 -1.78 -24.16 19.99
C LEU A 24 -1.81 -25.54 20.65
N GLN A 25 -2.37 -26.51 19.96
CA GLN A 25 -2.45 -27.90 20.39
C GLN A 25 -1.41 -28.73 19.62
N ARG A 26 -0.90 -29.79 20.26
CA ARG A 26 0.05 -30.71 19.66
C ARG A 26 -0.68 -31.98 19.22
N ILE A 27 -0.60 -32.27 17.93
CA ILE A 27 -1.23 -33.44 17.33
C ILE A 27 -0.22 -34.27 16.54
N ARG A 28 -0.49 -35.57 16.37
CA ARG A 28 0.24 -36.47 15.47
C ARG A 28 -0.68 -36.98 14.38
N ILE A 29 -0.25 -36.89 13.13
CA ILE A 29 -1.05 -37.40 12.01
C ILE A 29 -0.96 -38.92 11.95
N LEU A 30 -2.10 -39.62 12.01
CA LEU A 30 -2.15 -41.08 11.95
C LEU A 30 -2.40 -41.60 10.53
N GLN A 31 -3.35 -40.99 9.80
CA GLN A 31 -3.65 -41.38 8.42
C GLN A 31 -4.37 -40.26 7.66
N HIS A 32 -4.17 -40.24 6.34
CA HIS A 32 -5.03 -39.47 5.43
C HIS A 32 -6.32 -40.24 5.20
N VAL A 33 -7.48 -39.56 5.29
CA VAL A 33 -8.79 -40.21 5.14
C VAL A 33 -9.36 -39.94 3.76
N ARG A 34 -9.90 -38.73 3.54
CA ARG A 34 -10.49 -38.32 2.26
C ARG A 34 -10.51 -36.79 2.16
N GLY A 35 -10.27 -36.26 0.96
CA GLY A 35 -10.31 -34.83 0.71
C GLY A 35 -9.34 -34.07 1.62
N LYS A 36 -9.89 -33.16 2.45
CA LYS A 36 -9.16 -32.33 3.43
C LYS A 36 -9.10 -32.93 4.84
N LYS A 37 -9.71 -34.11 5.08
CA LYS A 37 -9.80 -34.71 6.42
C LYS A 37 -8.62 -35.63 6.73
N TRP A 38 -8.09 -35.51 7.94
CA TRP A 38 -6.98 -36.30 8.49
C TRP A 38 -7.40 -36.90 9.82
N LYS A 39 -7.04 -38.17 10.04
CA LYS A 39 -7.18 -38.79 11.36
C LYS A 39 -5.92 -38.49 12.16
N VAL A 40 -6.08 -37.98 13.36
CA VAL A 40 -4.97 -37.52 14.19
C VAL A 40 -5.13 -37.99 15.62
N GLN A 41 -4.00 -38.06 16.32
CA GLN A 41 -3.94 -38.35 17.75
C GLN A 41 -3.46 -37.11 18.48
N TRP A 42 -4.16 -36.70 19.54
CA TRP A 42 -3.73 -35.60 20.39
C TRP A 42 -2.58 -36.04 21.28
N ILE A 43 -1.60 -35.17 21.41
CA ILE A 43 -0.50 -35.29 22.36
C ILE A 43 -0.73 -34.31 23.53
N ASP A 44 -1.24 -33.12 23.24
CA ASP A 44 -1.54 -32.05 24.19
C ASP A 44 -2.68 -31.19 23.60
N PRO A 45 -3.79 -30.90 24.31
CA PRO A 45 -4.06 -31.12 25.74
C PRO A 45 -4.64 -32.48 26.15
N ASN A 46 -5.10 -33.29 25.19
CA ASN A 46 -5.81 -34.55 25.49
C ASN A 46 -5.04 -35.78 24.96
N PRO A 47 -3.98 -36.25 25.66
CA PRO A 47 -3.15 -37.33 25.18
C PRO A 47 -3.94 -38.59 24.79
N GLY A 48 -3.71 -39.11 23.60
CA GLY A 48 -4.29 -40.37 23.13
C GLY A 48 -5.67 -40.25 22.49
N LEU A 49 -6.38 -39.12 22.66
CA LEU A 49 -7.64 -38.86 21.95
C LEU A 49 -7.39 -38.93 20.45
N THR A 50 -8.27 -39.62 19.73
CA THR A 50 -8.19 -39.76 18.28
C THR A 50 -9.44 -39.17 17.65
N ASP A 51 -9.27 -38.26 16.70
CA ASP A 51 -10.38 -37.59 16.01
C ASP A 51 -9.97 -37.19 14.58
N TYR A 52 -10.92 -36.63 13.83
CA TYR A 52 -10.79 -36.22 12.45
C TYR A 52 -10.78 -34.70 12.31
N ILE A 53 -9.68 -34.17 11.81
CA ILE A 53 -9.50 -32.72 11.63
C ILE A 53 -9.36 -32.34 10.16
N GLU A 54 -9.52 -31.06 9.90
CA GLU A 54 -9.30 -30.50 8.57
C GLU A 54 -7.86 -30.00 8.37
N SER A 55 -7.35 -30.19 7.16
CA SER A 55 -6.00 -29.77 6.74
C SER A 55 -5.74 -28.30 7.02
N GLN A 56 -6.78 -27.47 6.96
CA GLN A 56 -6.68 -26.03 7.10
C GLN A 56 -6.30 -25.58 8.51
N ASN A 57 -6.57 -26.39 9.52
CA ASN A 57 -6.30 -26.08 10.93
C ASN A 57 -4.91 -26.55 11.38
N ILE A 58 -4.18 -27.23 10.50
CA ILE A 58 -2.80 -27.65 10.72
C ILE A 58 -1.88 -26.55 10.21
N LEU A 59 -1.04 -26.01 11.10
CA LEU A 59 -0.29 -24.78 10.84
C LEU A 59 1.13 -25.05 10.36
N VAL A 60 1.92 -25.69 11.22
CA VAL A 60 3.36 -25.99 11.01
C VAL A 60 3.70 -27.31 11.68
N ARG A 61 4.85 -27.90 11.36
CA ARG A 61 5.37 -29.04 12.12
C ARG A 61 5.61 -28.60 13.56
N TRP A 62 5.42 -29.51 14.51
CA TRP A 62 5.59 -29.17 15.92
C TRP A 62 6.99 -28.64 16.19
N LYS A 63 8.05 -29.16 15.56
CA LYS A 63 9.41 -28.63 15.73
C LYS A 63 9.55 -27.12 15.41
N ASP A 64 8.70 -26.57 14.55
CA ASP A 64 8.76 -25.19 14.06
C ASP A 64 7.75 -24.26 14.78
N HIS A 65 6.99 -24.78 15.76
CA HIS A 65 5.93 -24.01 16.45
C HIS A 65 6.44 -22.74 17.15
N LYS A 66 7.67 -22.77 17.68
CA LYS A 66 8.29 -21.61 18.34
C LYS A 66 8.57 -20.47 17.35
N ALA A 67 8.94 -20.79 16.11
CA ALA A 67 9.15 -19.80 15.07
C ALA A 67 7.81 -19.16 14.67
N LEU A 68 6.75 -19.97 14.50
CA LEU A 68 5.40 -19.46 14.27
C LEU A 68 4.95 -18.50 15.38
N LEU A 69 5.10 -18.88 16.65
CA LEU A 69 4.75 -18.04 17.79
C LEU A 69 5.54 -16.73 17.84
N ARG A 70 6.82 -16.77 17.44
CA ARG A 70 7.66 -15.57 17.33
C ARG A 70 7.15 -14.62 16.25
N ASP A 71 6.86 -15.14 15.05
CA ASP A 71 6.33 -14.35 13.94
C ASP A 71 5.00 -13.68 14.33
N GLU A 72 4.09 -14.43 14.97
CA GLU A 72 2.81 -13.89 15.44
C GLU A 72 2.96 -12.82 16.51
N ASN A 73 3.94 -12.97 17.41
CA ASN A 73 4.22 -11.97 18.44
C ASN A 73 4.77 -10.68 17.83
N HIS A 74 5.71 -10.77 16.88
CA HIS A 74 6.22 -9.59 16.19
C HIS A 74 5.12 -8.89 15.38
N GLN A 75 4.25 -9.66 14.71
CA GLN A 75 3.12 -9.07 14.01
C GLN A 75 2.16 -8.34 14.95
N ARG A 76 1.87 -8.91 16.13
CA ARG A 76 1.09 -8.24 17.18
C ARG A 76 1.75 -6.93 17.64
N GLN A 77 3.07 -6.92 17.81
CA GLN A 77 3.82 -5.71 18.18
C GLN A 77 3.71 -4.62 17.11
N ILE A 78 3.75 -4.98 15.81
CA ILE A 78 3.48 -4.03 14.72
C ILE A 78 2.06 -3.49 14.81
N GLU A 79 1.05 -4.35 15.00
CA GLU A 79 -0.36 -3.94 15.07
C GLU A 79 -0.60 -2.97 16.25
N GLU A 80 -0.02 -3.27 17.42
CA GLU A 80 -0.06 -2.39 18.60
C GLU A 80 0.64 -1.05 18.33
N HIS A 81 1.81 -1.09 17.68
CA HIS A 81 2.55 0.10 17.30
C HIS A 81 1.76 0.97 16.32
N ASN A 82 1.16 0.36 15.30
CA ASN A 82 0.34 1.02 14.30
C ASN A 82 -0.85 1.72 14.95
N LEU A 83 -1.55 1.04 15.87
CA LEU A 83 -2.64 1.64 16.64
C LEU A 83 -2.16 2.86 17.43
N HIS A 84 -0.99 2.76 18.08
CA HIS A 84 -0.40 3.87 18.83
C HIS A 84 -0.01 5.06 17.94
N LYS A 85 0.45 4.78 16.71
CA LYS A 85 0.74 5.79 15.67
C LYS A 85 -0.52 6.39 15.02
N GLY A 86 -1.71 5.94 15.42
CA GLY A 86 -2.99 6.45 14.91
C GLY A 86 -3.38 5.87 13.56
N TYR A 87 -2.83 4.71 13.18
CA TYR A 87 -3.27 3.98 12.00
C TYR A 87 -4.76 3.68 12.08
N LYS A 88 -5.47 3.92 10.97
CA LYS A 88 -6.89 3.60 10.81
C LYS A 88 -7.07 2.89 9.46
N PRO A 89 -7.64 1.67 9.46
CA PRO A 89 -8.03 0.99 8.23
C PRO A 89 -9.00 1.85 7.40
N ASP A 90 -8.91 1.75 6.08
CA ASP A 90 -9.78 2.43 5.11
C ASP A 90 -9.74 3.97 5.25
N SER A 91 -8.70 4.49 5.89
CA SER A 91 -8.47 5.94 5.96
C SER A 91 -7.85 6.45 4.67
N PRO A 92 -7.95 7.76 4.36
CA PRO A 92 -7.28 8.34 3.20
C PRO A 92 -5.77 8.08 3.17
N LEU A 93 -5.13 7.95 4.33
CA LEU A 93 -3.70 7.59 4.43
C LEU A 93 -3.45 6.12 4.08
N ASP A 94 -4.30 5.21 4.57
CA ASP A 94 -4.22 3.77 4.26
C ASP A 94 -4.35 3.54 2.74
N ASN A 95 -5.39 4.14 2.14
CA ASN A 95 -5.63 4.09 0.70
C ASN A 95 -4.47 4.74 -0.09
N ALA A 96 -3.95 5.88 0.37
CA ALA A 96 -2.84 6.55 -0.31
C ALA A 96 -1.56 5.70 -0.33
N ILE A 97 -1.20 5.08 0.80
CA ILE A 97 -0.02 4.20 0.86
C ILE A 97 -0.24 2.97 -0.02
N SER A 98 -1.43 2.37 0.02
CA SER A 98 -1.77 1.21 -0.82
C SER A 98 -1.60 1.51 -2.30
N GLU A 99 -2.11 2.65 -2.77
CA GLU A 99 -1.97 3.12 -4.16
C GLU A 99 -0.52 3.37 -4.55
N VAL A 100 0.27 4.02 -3.68
CA VAL A 100 1.70 4.27 -3.95
C VAL A 100 2.47 2.96 -4.04
N VAL A 101 2.25 2.03 -3.10
CA VAL A 101 2.88 0.71 -3.11
C VAL A 101 2.48 -0.09 -4.36
N GLY A 102 1.21 -0.02 -4.76
CA GLY A 102 0.73 -0.61 -6.01
C GLY A 102 1.39 0.00 -7.25
N ALA A 103 1.66 1.31 -7.24
CA ALA A 103 2.32 2.03 -8.33
C ALA A 103 3.82 1.75 -8.44
N CYS A 104 4.48 1.24 -7.39
CA CYS A 104 5.92 0.95 -7.40
C CYS A 104 6.32 -0.08 -8.46
N GLY A 105 5.39 -0.92 -8.93
CA GLY A 105 5.60 -1.90 -10.00
C GLY A 105 6.28 -3.20 -9.55
N ASP A 106 6.44 -3.43 -8.24
CA ASP A 106 7.07 -4.62 -7.69
C ASP A 106 6.01 -5.53 -7.06
N SER A 107 5.66 -6.64 -7.73
CA SER A 107 4.56 -7.54 -7.33
C SER A 107 4.84 -8.32 -6.04
N ASP A 108 6.11 -8.36 -5.62
CA ASP A 108 6.56 -8.97 -4.37
C ASP A 108 6.42 -8.02 -3.16
N VAL A 109 5.88 -6.82 -3.34
CA VAL A 109 5.63 -5.84 -2.27
C VAL A 109 4.13 -5.53 -2.20
N SER A 110 3.60 -5.52 -0.99
CA SER A 110 2.21 -5.19 -0.73
C SER A 110 2.06 -4.44 0.59
N PHE A 111 1.02 -3.62 0.68
CA PHE A 111 0.64 -2.96 1.90
C PHE A 111 -0.80 -3.35 2.24
N TYR A 112 -1.01 -3.87 3.44
CA TYR A 112 -2.31 -4.32 3.88
C TYR A 112 -2.44 -4.17 5.40
N GLN A 113 -3.57 -3.61 5.84
CA GLN A 113 -3.88 -3.42 7.27
C GLN A 113 -2.75 -2.72 8.06
N GLY A 114 -2.12 -1.72 7.45
CA GLY A 114 -1.05 -0.96 8.10
C GLY A 114 0.31 -1.66 8.10
N ILE A 115 0.45 -2.82 7.45
CA ILE A 115 1.71 -3.57 7.38
C ILE A 115 2.20 -3.55 5.93
N LEU A 116 3.40 -3.01 5.74
CA LEU A 116 4.13 -3.13 4.48
C LEU A 116 4.90 -4.45 4.52
N SER A 117 4.64 -5.33 3.54
CA SER A 117 5.24 -6.65 3.46
C SER A 117 5.85 -6.88 2.09
N GLY A 118 6.99 -7.57 2.05
CA GLY A 118 7.57 -7.99 0.77
C GLY A 118 8.92 -8.69 0.89
N LYS A 119 9.43 -9.16 -0.25
CA LYS A 119 10.79 -9.72 -0.30
C LYS A 119 11.83 -8.65 0.00
N ALA A 120 12.90 -9.06 0.68
CA ALA A 120 14.00 -8.17 1.07
C ALA A 120 14.56 -7.38 -0.11
N GLU A 121 14.83 -8.05 -1.24
CA GLU A 121 15.39 -7.43 -2.45
C GLU A 121 14.42 -6.43 -3.11
N ALA A 122 13.12 -6.72 -3.07
CA ALA A 122 12.11 -5.84 -3.67
C ALA A 122 11.97 -4.55 -2.86
N LEU A 123 11.99 -4.65 -1.52
CA LEU A 123 12.00 -3.48 -0.65
C LEU A 123 13.29 -2.65 -0.79
N ASP A 124 14.44 -3.29 -1.02
CA ASP A 124 15.70 -2.56 -1.28
C ASP A 124 15.60 -1.72 -2.55
N ARG A 125 15.08 -2.29 -3.65
CA ARG A 125 14.90 -1.55 -4.91
C ARG A 125 14.00 -0.32 -4.73
N ILE A 126 12.89 -0.47 -4.01
CA ILE A 126 11.98 0.67 -3.76
C ILE A 126 12.64 1.69 -2.83
N ALA A 127 13.35 1.24 -1.80
CA ALA A 127 14.09 2.11 -0.89
C ALA A 127 15.20 2.91 -1.60
N GLU A 128 15.93 2.28 -2.53
CA GLU A 128 16.95 2.94 -3.36
C GLU A 128 16.33 4.04 -4.23
N ARG A 129 15.20 3.75 -4.89
CA ARG A 129 14.44 4.73 -5.70
C ARG A 129 13.90 5.88 -4.85
N ALA A 130 13.51 5.60 -3.61
CA ALA A 130 13.05 6.59 -2.65
C ALA A 130 14.18 7.31 -1.89
N HIS A 131 15.45 6.96 -2.15
CA HIS A 131 16.63 7.46 -1.44
C HIS A 131 16.59 7.26 0.09
N ILE A 132 16.02 6.15 0.56
CA ILE A 132 15.96 5.81 1.99
C ILE A 132 17.11 4.87 2.32
N PRO A 133 18.10 5.31 3.12
CA PRO A 133 19.09 4.40 3.64
C PRO A 133 18.45 3.47 4.67
N ASP A 134 18.62 2.17 4.46
CA ASP A 134 18.33 1.12 5.45
C ASP A 134 16.88 1.10 6.00
N LEU A 135 15.91 0.99 5.09
CA LEU A 135 14.48 0.86 5.40
C LEU A 135 14.16 -0.29 6.39
N LYS A 136 15.01 -1.33 6.42
CA LYS A 136 14.76 -2.57 7.16
C LYS A 136 15.16 -2.50 8.63
N SER A 137 15.97 -1.52 9.03
CA SER A 137 16.39 -1.32 10.43
C SER A 137 15.32 -0.68 11.32
N ALA A 138 14.06 -0.67 10.89
CA ALA A 138 12.94 -0.19 11.68
C ALA A 138 12.77 -1.01 12.98
N GLN A 139 12.58 -0.33 14.11
CA GLN A 139 12.52 -0.94 15.45
C GLN A 139 11.50 -2.08 15.59
N TYR A 140 10.36 -1.98 14.92
CA TYR A 140 9.29 -2.99 14.94
C TYR A 140 9.24 -3.81 13.64
N GLY A 141 10.18 -3.60 12.72
CA GLY A 141 10.30 -4.41 11.52
C GLY A 141 10.83 -5.80 11.85
N PHE A 142 10.32 -6.83 11.18
CA PHE A 142 10.84 -8.19 11.34
C PHE A 142 10.84 -8.95 10.02
N ILE A 143 11.67 -9.99 9.95
CA ILE A 143 11.70 -10.95 8.85
C ILE A 143 11.05 -12.23 9.35
N ASP A 144 10.02 -12.70 8.64
CA ASP A 144 9.33 -13.93 8.99
C ASP A 144 10.13 -15.17 8.57
N ARG A 145 9.63 -16.35 8.98
CA ARG A 145 10.23 -17.64 8.64
C ARG A 145 10.29 -17.96 7.13
N PHE A 146 9.62 -17.18 6.28
CA PHE A 146 9.63 -17.32 4.83
C PHE A 146 10.57 -16.30 4.15
N GLY A 147 11.25 -15.45 4.91
CA GLY A 147 12.11 -14.40 4.37
C GLY A 147 11.36 -13.15 3.91
N THR A 148 10.08 -13.01 4.28
CA THR A 148 9.29 -11.81 4.01
C THR A 148 9.58 -10.79 5.10
N VAL A 149 9.93 -9.57 4.69
CA VAL A 149 10.08 -8.44 5.60
C VAL A 149 8.69 -7.87 5.86
N HIS A 150 8.41 -7.56 7.12
CA HIS A 150 7.20 -6.88 7.58
C HIS A 150 7.60 -5.59 8.28
N LEU A 151 7.06 -4.46 7.84
CA LEU A 151 7.37 -3.12 8.32
C LEU A 151 6.09 -2.41 8.80
N PRO A 152 6.18 -1.58 9.85
CA PRO A 152 5.04 -0.87 10.41
C PRO A 152 4.53 0.27 9.52
N PHE A 153 3.35 0.78 9.86
CA PHE A 153 2.60 1.79 9.12
C PHE A 153 3.39 3.09 8.93
N ASP A 154 4.10 3.55 9.95
CA ASP A 154 4.84 4.81 9.90
C ASP A 154 6.04 4.73 8.94
N VAL A 155 6.69 3.58 8.87
CA VAL A 155 7.73 3.29 7.88
C VAL A 155 7.13 3.23 6.47
N ALA A 156 5.98 2.56 6.30
CA ALA A 156 5.28 2.51 5.02
C ALA A 156 4.86 3.91 4.55
N LEU A 157 4.37 4.75 5.45
CA LEU A 157 4.00 6.14 5.18
C LEU A 157 5.22 6.98 4.79
N HIS A 158 6.35 6.81 5.50
CA HIS A 158 7.59 7.50 5.19
C HIS A 158 8.10 7.12 3.80
N LEU A 159 8.11 5.81 3.49
CA LEU A 159 8.44 5.30 2.17
C LEU A 159 7.54 5.89 1.09
N ALA A 160 6.22 5.85 1.28
CA ALA A 160 5.26 6.33 0.29
C ALA A 160 5.46 7.83 -0.03
N LYS A 161 5.70 8.66 0.99
CA LYS A 161 5.99 10.09 0.81
C LYS A 161 7.27 10.33 0.01
N LEU A 162 8.37 9.69 0.42
CA LEU A 162 9.67 9.90 -0.23
C LEU A 162 9.69 9.33 -1.65
N PHE A 163 9.09 8.16 -1.86
CA PHE A 163 8.94 7.58 -3.18
C PHE A 163 8.10 8.47 -4.11
N SER A 164 6.97 9.00 -3.61
CA SER A 164 6.12 9.90 -4.40
C SER A 164 6.86 11.19 -4.80
N ALA A 165 7.70 11.71 -3.92
CA ALA A 165 8.53 12.89 -4.19
C ALA A 165 9.68 12.61 -5.17
N ALA A 166 10.30 11.43 -5.08
CA ALA A 166 11.41 11.02 -5.94
C ALA A 166 10.93 10.64 -7.35
N GLU A 167 9.78 9.98 -7.45
CA GLU A 167 9.20 9.50 -8.72
C GLU A 167 7.74 9.94 -8.90
N PRO A 168 7.48 11.25 -9.03
CA PRO A 168 6.12 11.78 -9.13
C PRO A 168 5.39 11.23 -10.35
N THR A 169 6.06 11.07 -11.50
CA THR A 169 5.43 10.56 -12.72
C THR A 169 4.92 9.13 -12.56
N THR A 170 5.70 8.25 -11.92
CA THR A 170 5.33 6.84 -11.70
C THR A 170 4.02 6.74 -10.93
N VAL A 171 3.88 7.53 -9.87
CA VAL A 171 2.71 7.49 -9.00
C VAL A 171 1.52 8.26 -9.61
N LEU A 172 1.75 9.46 -10.13
CA LEU A 172 0.69 10.32 -10.66
C LEU A 172 0.00 9.74 -11.90
N VAL A 173 0.77 9.13 -12.81
CA VAL A 173 0.19 8.49 -14.00
C VAL A 173 -0.77 7.36 -13.60
N ASN A 174 -0.41 6.57 -12.59
CA ASN A 174 -1.25 5.48 -12.12
C ASN A 174 -2.58 6.01 -11.58
N ILE A 175 -2.55 6.96 -10.62
CA ILE A 175 -3.78 7.50 -10.03
C ILE A 175 -4.64 8.25 -11.05
N GLU A 176 -4.05 9.03 -11.96
CA GLU A 176 -4.80 9.76 -12.97
C GLU A 176 -5.47 8.83 -13.98
N SER A 177 -4.80 7.72 -14.32
CA SER A 177 -5.38 6.71 -15.21
C SER A 177 -6.60 6.04 -14.58
N THR A 178 -6.51 5.68 -13.30
CA THR A 178 -7.60 5.09 -12.52
C THR A 178 -8.75 6.09 -12.36
N GLU A 179 -8.47 7.33 -11.96
CA GLU A 179 -9.47 8.38 -11.79
C GLU A 179 -10.23 8.66 -13.10
N ARG A 180 -9.53 8.78 -14.22
CA ARG A 180 -10.17 9.00 -15.54
C ARG A 180 -11.04 7.82 -15.94
N LYS A 181 -10.55 6.59 -15.78
CA LYS A 181 -11.31 5.38 -16.08
C LYS A 181 -12.58 5.30 -15.25
N TRP A 182 -12.47 5.47 -13.94
CA TRP A 182 -13.62 5.41 -13.03
C TRP A 182 -14.61 6.55 -13.28
N THR A 183 -14.14 7.75 -13.59
CA THR A 183 -15.02 8.87 -13.95
C THR A 183 -15.81 8.57 -15.22
N GLN A 184 -15.16 7.97 -16.23
CA GLN A 184 -15.83 7.57 -17.47
C GLN A 184 -16.87 6.46 -17.21
N GLU A 185 -16.51 5.42 -16.46
CA GLU A 185 -17.41 4.31 -16.13
C GLU A 185 -18.59 4.77 -15.24
N ALA A 186 -18.36 5.68 -14.30
CA ALA A 186 -19.41 6.24 -13.44
C ALA A 186 -20.46 7.04 -14.21
N SER A 187 -20.13 7.57 -15.39
CA SER A 187 -21.07 8.29 -16.26
C SER A 187 -21.98 7.36 -17.08
N GLN A 188 -21.71 6.04 -17.08
CA GLN A 188 -22.49 5.04 -17.81
C GLN A 188 -23.59 4.42 -16.92
N PRO A 189 -24.72 3.99 -17.51
CA PRO A 189 -25.75 3.26 -16.78
C PRO A 189 -25.16 2.03 -16.07
N GLY A 190 -25.40 1.89 -14.76
CA GLY A 190 -24.85 0.82 -13.93
C GLY A 190 -23.48 1.15 -13.29
N GLY A 191 -22.89 2.31 -13.57
CA GLY A 191 -21.62 2.77 -12.98
C GLY A 191 -21.76 3.54 -11.66
N GLU A 192 -22.97 3.72 -11.14
CA GLU A 192 -23.27 4.59 -9.99
C GLU A 192 -22.47 4.22 -8.71
N TYR A 193 -22.15 2.94 -8.52
CA TYR A 193 -21.34 2.47 -7.39
C TYR A 193 -19.91 3.07 -7.40
N LEU A 194 -19.37 3.40 -8.57
CA LEU A 194 -18.05 4.04 -8.71
C LEU A 194 -18.04 5.47 -8.19
N VAL A 195 -19.20 6.16 -8.10
CA VAL A 195 -19.26 7.51 -7.55
C VAL A 195 -18.89 7.50 -6.06
N SER A 196 -19.31 6.47 -5.32
CA SER A 196 -18.94 6.30 -3.91
C SER A 196 -17.44 6.05 -3.76
N LEU A 197 -16.90 5.15 -4.60
CA LEU A 197 -15.46 4.82 -4.59
C LEU A 197 -14.61 6.04 -5.00
N LEU A 198 -15.03 6.81 -6.01
CA LEU A 198 -14.36 8.07 -6.38
C LEU A 198 -14.32 9.05 -5.22
N ASN A 199 -15.42 9.20 -4.47
CA ASN A 199 -15.44 10.08 -3.30
C ASN A 199 -14.53 9.60 -2.17
N GLU A 200 -14.43 8.28 -1.97
CA GLU A 200 -13.55 7.67 -0.98
C GLU A 200 -12.06 7.89 -1.32
N TYR A 201 -11.68 7.71 -2.59
CA TYR A 201 -10.29 7.80 -3.05
C TYR A 201 -9.85 9.22 -3.40
N ARG A 202 -10.76 10.19 -3.53
CA ARG A 202 -10.39 11.60 -3.78
C ARG A 202 -9.42 12.15 -2.73
N ALA A 203 -9.67 11.82 -1.46
CA ALA A 203 -8.82 12.27 -0.37
C ALA A 203 -7.42 11.63 -0.42
N SER A 204 -7.31 10.35 -0.77
CA SER A 204 -6.01 9.68 -0.91
C SER A 204 -5.24 10.21 -2.11
N TRP A 205 -5.88 10.42 -3.26
CA TRP A 205 -5.23 11.00 -4.44
C TRP A 205 -4.76 12.44 -4.23
N ALA A 206 -5.49 13.24 -3.46
CA ALA A 206 -5.04 14.58 -3.08
C ALA A 206 -3.75 14.52 -2.23
N LEU A 207 -3.66 13.60 -1.26
CA LEU A 207 -2.45 13.39 -0.47
C LEU A 207 -1.26 12.98 -1.34
N ILE A 208 -1.48 12.08 -2.29
CA ILE A 208 -0.44 11.63 -3.21
C ILE A 208 0.08 12.79 -4.07
N ARG A 209 -0.81 13.63 -4.62
CA ARG A 209 -0.43 14.84 -5.38
C ARG A 209 0.40 15.81 -4.54
N GLN A 210 0.00 15.98 -3.28
CA GLN A 210 0.74 16.80 -2.33
C GLN A 210 2.15 16.25 -2.10
N TRP A 211 2.30 14.92 -1.90
CA TRP A 211 3.61 14.29 -1.69
C TRP A 211 4.50 14.32 -2.93
N ALA A 212 3.90 14.19 -4.12
CA ALA A 212 4.59 14.32 -5.40
C ALA A 212 5.02 15.77 -5.72
N GLY A 213 4.68 16.75 -4.88
CA GLY A 213 5.01 18.15 -5.09
C GLY A 213 4.21 18.80 -6.23
N LEU A 214 3.15 18.15 -6.73
CA LEU A 214 2.35 18.67 -7.84
C LEU A 214 1.72 20.00 -7.49
N ASP A 215 1.19 20.15 -6.28
CA ASP A 215 0.51 21.38 -5.84
C ASP A 215 1.49 22.57 -5.79
N ALA A 216 2.73 22.33 -5.35
CA ALA A 216 3.77 23.36 -5.36
C ALA A 216 4.20 23.73 -6.78
N ALA A 217 4.36 22.73 -7.66
CA ALA A 217 4.70 22.95 -9.06
C ALA A 217 3.59 23.67 -9.84
N VAL A 218 2.32 23.37 -9.54
CA VAL A 218 1.15 24.05 -10.11
C VAL A 218 1.11 25.50 -9.62
N ALA A 219 1.28 25.74 -8.31
CA ALA A 219 1.29 27.09 -7.76
C ALA A 219 2.44 27.96 -8.33
N GLU A 220 3.64 27.39 -8.50
CA GLU A 220 4.77 28.09 -9.12
C GLU A 220 4.48 28.42 -10.60
N ARG A 221 3.92 27.47 -11.35
CA ARG A 221 3.52 27.70 -12.75
C ARG A 221 2.44 28.78 -12.86
N GLU A 222 1.42 28.74 -12.02
CA GLU A 222 0.37 29.76 -11.99
C GLU A 222 0.92 31.15 -11.65
N SER A 223 1.80 31.24 -10.64
CA SER A 223 2.48 32.49 -10.29
C SER A 223 3.30 33.04 -11.47
N ARG A 224 4.00 32.16 -12.18
CA ARG A 224 4.78 32.55 -13.37
C ARG A 224 3.89 33.01 -14.52
N ILE A 225 2.76 32.34 -14.76
CA ILE A 225 1.76 32.76 -15.75
C ILE A 225 1.25 34.16 -15.40
N GLN A 226 0.83 34.40 -14.16
CA GLN A 226 0.36 35.72 -13.72
C GLN A 226 1.43 36.81 -13.87
N GLN A 227 2.70 36.49 -13.58
CA GLN A 227 3.81 37.42 -13.78
C GLN A 227 4.01 37.76 -15.26
N LEU A 228 3.96 36.76 -16.15
CA LEU A 228 4.07 36.96 -17.59
C LEU A 228 2.89 37.77 -18.14
N GLU A 229 1.67 37.45 -17.71
CA GLU A 229 0.47 38.22 -18.08
C GLU A 229 0.62 39.69 -17.69
N ARG A 230 1.10 39.97 -16.48
CA ARG A 230 1.35 41.33 -16.01
C ARG A 230 2.39 42.05 -16.87
N LEU A 231 3.51 41.41 -17.19
CA LEU A 231 4.54 42.01 -18.05
C LEU A 231 4.00 42.34 -19.45
N VAL A 232 3.15 41.47 -20.01
CA VAL A 232 2.54 41.71 -21.32
C VAL A 232 1.55 42.87 -21.25
N TRP A 233 0.76 42.99 -20.19
CA TRP A 233 -0.13 44.13 -19.97
C TRP A 233 0.64 45.44 -19.78
N ASP A 234 1.74 45.43 -19.02
CA ASP A 234 2.62 46.58 -18.83
C ASP A 234 3.26 47.01 -20.16
N ALA A 235 3.68 46.06 -21.00
CA ALA A 235 4.21 46.33 -22.34
C ALA A 235 3.15 46.94 -23.27
N ILE A 236 1.91 46.42 -23.25
CA ILE A 236 0.78 47.01 -23.98
C ILE A 236 0.56 48.46 -23.55
N TYR A 237 0.58 48.73 -22.24
CA TYR A 237 0.40 50.07 -21.71
C TYR A 237 1.55 51.02 -22.11
N ALA A 238 2.79 50.53 -22.09
CA ALA A 238 3.96 51.28 -22.54
C ALA A 238 3.89 51.64 -24.03
N LEU A 239 3.44 50.71 -24.89
CA LEU A 239 3.24 50.96 -26.32
C LEU A 239 2.14 52.01 -26.58
N GLN A 240 1.03 51.94 -25.84
CA GLN A 240 -0.03 52.95 -25.91
C GLN A 240 0.47 54.33 -25.48
N LYS A 241 1.26 54.39 -24.39
CA LYS A 241 1.87 55.64 -23.92
C LYS A 241 2.86 56.23 -24.93
N ALA A 242 3.51 55.38 -25.73
CA ALA A 242 4.42 55.78 -26.80
C ALA A 242 3.69 56.13 -28.12
N GLY A 243 2.36 56.02 -28.20
CA GLY A 243 1.56 56.30 -29.40
C GLY A 243 1.58 55.17 -30.45
N LEU A 244 2.05 53.98 -30.08
CA LEU A 244 2.11 52.80 -30.96
C LEU A 244 0.82 51.96 -30.81
N ASP A 245 -0.31 52.59 -31.10
CA ASP A 245 -1.64 52.03 -30.83
C ASP A 245 -1.93 50.77 -31.64
N ASP A 246 -1.50 50.71 -32.91
CA ASP A 246 -1.68 49.55 -33.78
C ASP A 246 -0.94 48.31 -33.26
N GLU A 247 0.28 48.51 -32.73
CA GLU A 247 1.12 47.45 -32.17
C GLU A 247 0.55 46.95 -30.83
N SER A 248 0.06 47.88 -30.00
CA SER A 248 -0.66 47.54 -28.77
C SER A 248 -1.95 46.75 -29.04
N ALA A 249 -2.70 47.12 -30.09
CA ALA A 249 -3.93 46.46 -30.49
C ALA A 249 -3.68 45.06 -31.08
N ARG A 250 -2.56 44.89 -31.78
CA ARG A 250 -2.10 43.58 -32.28
C ARG A 250 -1.72 42.65 -31.12
N LEU A 251 -0.98 43.13 -30.12
CA LEU A 251 -0.62 42.36 -28.93
C LEU A 251 -1.86 41.96 -28.11
N ARG A 252 -2.80 42.89 -27.87
CA ARG A 252 -4.08 42.59 -27.20
C ARG A 252 -4.88 41.50 -27.92
N ARG A 253 -4.92 41.54 -29.27
CA ARG A 253 -5.60 40.52 -30.08
C ARG A 253 -4.91 39.17 -30.01
N ALA A 254 -3.58 39.12 -29.95
CA ALA A 254 -2.83 37.87 -29.83
C ALA A 254 -3.10 37.17 -28.48
N ILE A 255 -3.18 37.93 -27.38
CA ILE A 255 -3.49 37.40 -26.05
C ILE A 255 -4.90 36.79 -26.02
N LYS A 256 -5.91 37.52 -26.55
CA LYS A 256 -7.30 37.04 -26.61
C LYS A 256 -7.51 35.80 -27.49
N ARG A 257 -6.54 35.44 -28.32
CA ARG A 257 -6.62 34.28 -29.21
C ARG A 257 -6.01 33.02 -28.61
N ASN A 258 -5.15 33.20 -27.60
CA ASN A 258 -4.37 32.14 -26.94
C ASN A 258 -4.82 31.88 -25.49
N LEU A 259 -5.76 32.67 -24.97
CA LEU A 259 -6.57 32.41 -23.77
C LEU A 259 -7.90 31.79 -24.21
#